data_AF-A0A1G0IDT7-F1
#
_entry.id   AF-A0A1G0IDT7-F1
#
_cell.length_a   1.000
_cell.length_b   1.000
_cell.length_c   1.000
_cell.angle_alpha   90.00
_cell.angle_beta   90.00
_cell.angle_gamma   90.00
#
_symmetry.space_group_name_H-M   'P 1'
#
loop_
_entity.id
_entity.type
_entity.pdbx_description
1 polymer ?
#
loop_
_entity_poly.entity_id
_entity_poly.type
_entity_poly.pdbx_seq_one_letter_code
_entity_poly.pdbx_strand_id
1 'polypeptide(L)'
;MKQTSGYAWELALIGTTAAVAVAGFWNLYAGGSAAPDSYHHLHVTTNFAWLTLLFYQATQLRNGNFQDHRRMGLLVLVLGPLLVASTALLSVHSARKGIESGQGDFLIIQNVGVTLELALLIVAAFVVRKRRKLHGSFLMGSVLLFFGIALFFTLISFAPPFKIEGPETFYRFATAGMAGNIVCFLIGLAFFFRDWRNGWPMLIAGVLFPLNDFVGGLLDSQDLIGPLTMAVASLNQPLTYAGTFLVLLAALLATGVLRGRTRPERIPVQGA
;
A
#
# COMPACT_ATOMS: atom_id res chain seq x y z
N MET A 1 -1.38 35.62 4.68
CA MET A 1 -0.21 34.80 4.30
C MET A 1 -0.68 33.36 4.05
N LYS A 2 -0.66 32.88 2.80
CA LYS A 2 -0.99 31.48 2.48
C LYS A 2 0.18 30.60 2.91
N GLN A 3 0.01 29.77 3.94
CA GLN A 3 0.96 28.69 4.22
C GLN A 3 0.83 27.62 3.12
N THR A 4 1.55 27.80 2.01
CA THR A 4 1.53 26.92 0.84
C THR A 4 2.47 25.70 0.97
N SER A 5 3.13 25.52 2.11
CA SER A 5 4.14 24.47 2.34
C SER A 5 3.64 23.20 3.04
N GLY A 6 2.36 23.12 3.44
CA GLY A 6 1.88 22.11 4.40
C GLY A 6 1.89 20.63 3.96
N TYR A 7 2.08 20.33 2.67
CA TYR A 7 2.00 18.95 2.12
C TYR A 7 3.16 18.57 1.18
N ALA A 8 4.28 19.31 1.23
CA ALA A 8 5.39 19.08 0.30
C ALA A 8 6.03 17.69 0.47
N TRP A 9 6.15 17.19 1.70
CA TRP A 9 6.73 15.87 1.98
C TRP A 9 5.83 14.75 1.50
N GLU A 10 4.52 14.89 1.68
CA GLU A 10 3.51 13.95 1.24
C GLU A 10 3.52 13.82 -0.29
N LEU A 11 3.53 14.95 -1.00
CA LEU A 11 3.62 14.98 -2.46
C LEU A 11 4.95 14.40 -2.96
N ALA A 12 6.07 14.73 -2.29
CA ALA A 12 7.37 14.17 -2.62
C ALA A 12 7.38 12.65 -2.43
N LEU A 13 6.89 12.14 -1.30
CA LEU A 13 6.83 10.69 -1.03
C LEU A 13 5.97 9.98 -2.09
N ILE A 14 4.79 10.50 -2.43
CA ILE A 14 3.94 9.90 -3.47
C ILE A 14 4.64 9.90 -4.83
N GLY A 15 5.25 11.02 -5.22
CA GLY A 15 5.96 11.15 -6.50
C GLY A 15 7.16 10.21 -6.58
N THR A 16 7.99 10.16 -5.53
CA THR A 16 9.12 9.23 -5.44
C THR A 16 8.64 7.78 -5.44
N THR A 17 7.56 7.45 -4.73
CA THR A 17 6.98 6.11 -4.75
C THR A 17 6.57 5.69 -6.16
N ALA A 18 5.90 6.57 -6.91
CA ALA A 18 5.52 6.30 -8.29
C ALA A 18 6.76 6.08 -9.18
N ALA A 19 7.79 6.92 -9.05
CA ALA A 19 9.03 6.79 -9.83
C ALA A 19 9.78 5.47 -9.51
N VAL A 20 9.91 5.15 -8.22
CA VAL A 20 10.55 3.90 -7.76
C VAL A 20 9.70 2.69 -8.15
N ALA A 21 8.37 2.78 -8.18
CA ALA A 21 7.52 1.70 -8.69
C ALA A 21 7.75 1.44 -10.19
N VAL A 22 7.86 2.48 -11.01
CA VAL A 22 8.21 2.32 -12.43
C VAL A 22 9.57 1.64 -12.58
N ALA A 23 10.57 2.06 -11.79
CA ALA A 23 11.89 1.44 -11.82
C ALA A 23 11.83 -0.02 -11.35
N GLY A 24 11.32 -0.30 -10.16
CA GLY A 24 11.32 -1.63 -9.56
C GLY A 24 10.60 -2.68 -10.39
N PHE A 25 9.52 -2.31 -11.07
CA PHE A 25 8.77 -3.22 -11.93
C PHE A 25 9.12 -3.11 -13.41
N TRP A 26 10.21 -2.41 -13.77
CA TRP A 26 10.65 -2.25 -15.16
C TRP A 26 10.83 -3.60 -15.86
N ASN A 27 11.53 -4.55 -15.22
CA ASN A 27 11.83 -5.85 -15.82
C ASN A 27 10.58 -6.69 -16.11
N LEU A 28 9.47 -6.45 -15.40
CA LEU A 28 8.19 -7.13 -15.64
C LEU A 28 7.57 -6.74 -16.99
N TYR A 29 7.82 -5.52 -17.47
CA TYR A 29 7.19 -4.97 -18.69
C TYR A 29 8.15 -4.73 -19.85
N ALA A 30 9.41 -4.39 -19.55
CA ALA A 30 10.41 -3.97 -20.53
C ALA A 30 11.73 -4.74 -20.41
N GLY A 31 11.80 -5.76 -19.54
CA GLY A 31 12.93 -6.69 -19.47
C GLY A 31 12.95 -7.68 -20.64
N GLY A 32 14.11 -8.30 -20.89
CA GLY A 32 14.28 -9.25 -22.01
C GLY A 32 13.38 -10.49 -21.95
N SER A 33 12.85 -10.82 -20.77
CA SER A 33 11.91 -11.91 -20.52
C SER A 33 10.55 -11.41 -20.00
N ALA A 34 10.17 -10.17 -20.32
CA ALA A 34 8.92 -9.57 -19.88
C ALA A 34 7.72 -10.37 -20.39
N ALA A 35 6.87 -10.83 -19.45
CA ALA A 35 5.65 -11.57 -19.75
C ALA A 35 4.57 -11.23 -18.70
N PRO A 36 4.13 -9.95 -18.63
CA PRO A 36 3.09 -9.56 -17.69
C PRO A 36 1.77 -10.27 -18.07
N ASP A 37 1.08 -10.79 -17.08
CA ASP A 37 -0.26 -11.36 -17.24
C ASP A 37 -1.35 -10.41 -16.70
N SER A 38 -2.62 -10.83 -16.83
CA SER A 38 -3.77 -10.01 -16.42
C SER A 38 -3.76 -9.65 -14.92
N TYR A 39 -3.19 -10.50 -14.06
CA TYR A 39 -3.08 -10.24 -12.62
C TYR A 39 -2.11 -9.07 -12.37
N HIS A 40 -0.98 -9.05 -13.06
CA HIS A 40 -0.02 -7.94 -13.01
C HIS A 40 -0.65 -6.64 -13.49
N HIS A 41 -1.31 -6.65 -14.66
CA HIS A 41 -1.96 -5.45 -15.20
C HIS A 41 -3.02 -4.86 -14.26
N LEU A 42 -3.87 -5.71 -13.67
CA LEU A 42 -4.89 -5.28 -12.72
C LEU A 42 -4.25 -4.64 -11.48
N HIS A 43 -3.24 -5.30 -10.89
CA HIS A 43 -2.58 -4.81 -9.68
C HIS A 43 -1.83 -3.49 -9.94
N VAL A 44 -1.05 -3.41 -11.02
CA VAL A 44 -0.30 -2.19 -11.38
C VAL A 44 -1.25 -1.03 -11.66
N THR A 45 -2.32 -1.26 -12.43
CA THR A 45 -3.30 -0.22 -12.75
C THR A 45 -3.98 0.30 -11.49
N THR A 46 -4.38 -0.59 -10.57
CA THR A 46 -5.03 -0.20 -9.31
C THR A 46 -4.08 0.57 -8.39
N ASN A 47 -2.79 0.19 -8.32
CA ASN A 47 -1.77 0.94 -7.57
C ASN A 47 -1.58 2.36 -8.12
N PHE A 48 -1.39 2.52 -9.43
CA PHE A 48 -1.20 3.86 -10.02
C PHE A 48 -2.46 4.71 -9.93
N ALA A 49 -3.65 4.13 -10.05
CA ALA A 49 -4.92 4.83 -9.79
C ALA A 49 -5.00 5.32 -8.34
N TRP A 50 -4.59 4.49 -7.37
CA TRP A 50 -4.55 4.88 -5.96
C TRP A 50 -3.55 6.00 -5.67
N LEU A 51 -2.30 5.88 -6.15
CA LEU A 51 -1.27 6.91 -5.99
C LEU A 51 -1.71 8.23 -6.65
N THR A 52 -2.34 8.16 -7.82
CA THR A 52 -2.91 9.33 -8.51
C THR A 52 -4.02 9.98 -7.67
N LEU A 53 -4.92 9.19 -7.08
CA LEU A 53 -5.94 9.71 -6.18
C LEU A 53 -5.28 10.42 -4.99
N LEU A 54 -4.33 9.79 -4.29
CA LEU A 54 -3.68 10.40 -3.13
C LEU A 54 -2.90 11.67 -3.49
N PHE A 55 -2.19 11.68 -4.63
CA PHE A 55 -1.49 12.86 -5.13
C PHE A 55 -2.47 14.01 -5.37
N TYR A 56 -3.59 13.72 -6.04
CA TYR A 56 -4.65 14.69 -6.28
C TYR A 56 -5.25 15.19 -4.95
N GLN A 57 -5.55 14.30 -4.00
CA GLN A 57 -6.10 14.67 -2.68
C GLN A 57 -5.15 15.60 -1.91
N ALA A 58 -3.86 15.29 -1.86
CA ALA A 58 -2.85 16.12 -1.20
C ALA A 58 -2.69 17.48 -1.89
N THR A 59 -2.77 17.52 -3.23
CA THR A 59 -2.74 18.77 -4.01
C THR A 59 -3.95 19.65 -3.71
N GLN A 60 -5.16 19.09 -3.68
CA GLN A 60 -6.36 19.85 -3.33
C GLN A 60 -6.29 20.41 -1.91
N LEU A 61 -5.76 19.65 -0.93
CA LEU A 61 -5.55 20.14 0.43
C LEU A 61 -4.52 21.28 0.48
N ARG A 62 -3.40 21.16 -0.25
CA ARG A 62 -2.38 22.22 -0.37
C ARG A 62 -2.95 23.50 -0.97
N ASN A 63 -3.85 23.38 -1.94
CA ASN A 63 -4.48 24.51 -2.61
C ASN A 63 -5.67 25.10 -1.83
N GLY A 64 -6.11 24.45 -0.74
CA GLY A 64 -7.28 24.88 0.04
C GLY A 64 -8.63 24.47 -0.57
N ASN A 65 -8.63 23.60 -1.58
CA ASN A 65 -9.81 23.14 -2.30
C ASN A 65 -10.54 22.01 -1.54
N PHE A 66 -11.01 22.30 -0.33
CA PHE A 66 -11.61 21.30 0.56
C PHE A 66 -12.90 20.67 0.04
N GLN A 67 -13.65 21.38 -0.83
CA GLN A 67 -14.86 20.83 -1.43
C GLN A 67 -14.52 19.69 -2.40
N ASP A 68 -13.53 19.89 -3.27
CA ASP A 68 -13.07 18.88 -4.22
C ASP A 68 -12.40 17.71 -3.51
N HIS A 69 -11.58 17.98 -2.48
CA HIS A 69 -11.03 16.93 -1.62
C HIS A 69 -12.14 16.02 -1.08
N ARG A 70 -13.24 16.60 -0.57
CA ARG A 70 -14.39 15.80 -0.11
C ARG A 70 -15.05 15.05 -1.26
N ARG A 71 -15.38 15.71 -2.38
CA ARG A 71 -16.09 15.08 -3.51
C ARG A 71 -15.29 13.91 -4.07
N MET A 72 -14.05 14.17 -4.49
CA MET A 72 -13.16 13.18 -5.10
C MET A 72 -12.68 12.14 -4.09
N GLY A 73 -12.61 12.48 -2.80
CA GLY A 73 -12.28 11.54 -1.73
C GLY A 73 -13.26 10.37 -1.61
N LEU A 74 -14.47 10.45 -2.18
CA LEU A 74 -15.38 9.29 -2.23
C LEU A 74 -14.91 8.17 -3.16
N LEU A 75 -14.02 8.45 -4.12
CA LEU A 75 -13.45 7.42 -4.97
C LEU A 75 -12.72 6.34 -4.17
N VAL A 76 -12.31 6.63 -2.93
CA VAL A 76 -11.76 5.66 -1.98
C VAL A 76 -12.67 4.46 -1.72
N LEU A 77 -13.99 4.64 -1.82
CA LEU A 77 -14.98 3.57 -1.63
C LEU A 77 -14.92 2.53 -2.75
N VAL A 78 -14.31 2.87 -3.89
CA VAL A 78 -14.11 1.96 -5.01
C VAL A 78 -12.64 1.59 -5.10
N LEU A 79 -11.75 2.59 -5.18
CA LEU A 79 -10.32 2.35 -5.39
C LEU A 79 -9.64 1.67 -4.19
N GLY A 80 -10.05 1.94 -2.95
CA GLY A 80 -9.52 1.25 -1.78
C GLY A 80 -9.82 -0.24 -1.80
N PRO A 81 -11.10 -0.65 -1.92
CA PRO A 81 -11.47 -2.05 -2.06
C PRO A 81 -10.87 -2.75 -3.28
N LEU A 82 -10.81 -2.09 -4.44
CA LEU A 82 -10.15 -2.64 -5.63
C LEU A 82 -8.67 -2.92 -5.40
N LEU A 83 -7.97 -2.00 -4.74
CA LEU A 83 -6.54 -2.11 -4.48
C LEU A 83 -6.22 -3.27 -3.52
N VAL A 84 -6.95 -3.38 -2.41
CA VAL A 84 -6.74 -4.49 -1.46
C VAL A 84 -7.14 -5.82 -2.11
N ALA A 85 -8.25 -5.86 -2.85
CA ALA A 85 -8.69 -7.05 -3.56
C ALA A 85 -7.70 -7.50 -4.63
N SER A 86 -7.10 -6.58 -5.40
CA SER A 86 -6.08 -6.91 -6.39
C SER A 86 -4.81 -7.46 -5.73
N THR A 87 -4.41 -6.92 -4.58
CA THR A 87 -3.26 -7.42 -3.80
C THR A 87 -3.52 -8.81 -3.22
N ALA A 88 -4.73 -9.05 -2.68
CA ALA A 88 -5.14 -10.38 -2.20
C ALA A 88 -5.17 -11.42 -3.33
N LEU A 89 -5.70 -11.03 -4.49
CA LEU A 89 -5.73 -11.87 -5.68
C LEU A 89 -4.31 -12.23 -6.14
N LEU A 90 -3.40 -11.24 -6.17
CA LEU A 90 -2.01 -11.45 -6.54
C LEU A 90 -1.29 -12.35 -5.53
N SER A 91 -1.61 -12.23 -4.24
CA SER A 91 -1.08 -13.12 -3.18
C SER A 91 -1.46 -14.57 -3.42
N VAL A 92 -2.75 -14.84 -3.73
CA VAL A 92 -3.22 -16.19 -4.07
C VAL A 92 -2.59 -16.69 -5.37
N HIS A 93 -2.47 -15.83 -6.38
CA HIS A 93 -1.84 -16.17 -7.66
C HIS A 93 -0.36 -16.53 -7.50
N SER A 94 0.39 -15.73 -6.74
CA SER A 94 1.80 -15.95 -6.41
C SER A 94 2.00 -17.28 -5.68
N ALA A 95 1.19 -17.54 -4.65
CA ALA A 95 1.24 -18.78 -3.89
C ALA A 95 1.00 -20.02 -4.78
N ARG A 96 0.01 -19.97 -5.68
CA ARG A 96 -0.26 -21.06 -6.63
C ARG A 96 0.93 -21.32 -7.57
N LYS A 97 1.50 -20.26 -8.17
CA LYS A 97 2.71 -20.38 -9.01
C LYS A 97 3.89 -20.97 -8.22
N GLY A 98 4.03 -20.59 -6.95
CA GLY A 98 5.05 -21.15 -6.06
C GLY A 98 4.90 -22.66 -5.86
N ILE A 99 3.67 -23.14 -5.65
CA ILE A 99 3.38 -24.58 -5.53
C ILE A 99 3.56 -25.31 -6.87
N GLU A 100 3.03 -24.76 -7.97
CA GLU A 100 3.11 -25.37 -9.31
C GLU A 100 4.56 -25.52 -9.80
N SER A 101 5.43 -24.58 -9.47
CA SER A 101 6.85 -24.62 -9.82
C SER A 101 7.70 -25.47 -8.87
N GLY A 102 7.16 -25.88 -7.72
CA GLY A 102 7.89 -26.59 -6.67
C GLY A 102 8.93 -25.74 -5.92
N GLN A 103 8.99 -24.44 -6.16
CA GLN A 103 9.96 -23.52 -5.54
C GLN A 103 9.40 -22.80 -4.30
N GLY A 104 8.08 -22.89 -4.06
CA GLY A 104 7.41 -22.12 -3.01
C GLY A 104 7.23 -20.64 -3.38
N ASP A 105 6.69 -19.86 -2.45
CA ASP A 105 6.55 -18.41 -2.59
C ASP A 105 7.40 -17.70 -1.53
N PHE A 106 8.58 -17.24 -1.93
CA PHE A 106 9.55 -16.54 -1.07
C PHE A 106 9.03 -15.21 -0.52
N LEU A 107 7.95 -14.67 -1.09
CA LEU A 107 7.32 -13.42 -0.67
C LEU A 107 5.97 -13.65 0.00
N ILE A 108 5.61 -14.89 0.36
CA ILE A 108 4.26 -15.20 0.88
C ILE A 108 3.88 -14.35 2.10
N ILE A 109 4.82 -14.15 3.03
CA ILE A 109 4.60 -13.34 4.23
C ILE A 109 4.39 -11.88 3.86
N GLN A 110 5.20 -11.35 2.94
CA GLN A 110 5.05 -9.99 2.49
C GLN A 110 3.75 -9.78 1.71
N ASN A 111 3.38 -10.73 0.85
CA ASN A 111 2.16 -10.69 0.04
C ASN A 111 0.90 -10.68 0.94
N VAL A 112 0.81 -11.64 1.87
CA VAL A 112 -0.34 -11.75 2.79
C VAL A 112 -0.32 -10.62 3.84
N GLY A 113 0.82 -10.38 4.47
CA GLY A 113 1.01 -9.33 5.49
C GLY A 113 0.63 -7.96 4.96
N VAL A 114 1.24 -7.52 3.85
CA VAL A 114 0.94 -6.20 3.25
C VAL A 114 -0.52 -6.09 2.82
N THR A 115 -1.13 -7.16 2.32
CA THR A 115 -2.56 -7.14 1.98
C THR A 115 -3.42 -6.79 3.19
N LEU A 116 -3.18 -7.44 4.33
CA LEU A 116 -3.92 -7.19 5.57
C LEU A 116 -3.61 -5.81 6.15
N GLU A 117 -2.34 -5.42 6.17
CA GLU A 117 -1.88 -4.13 6.65
C GLU A 117 -2.45 -2.97 5.86
N LEU A 118 -2.46 -3.08 4.53
CA LEU A 118 -3.03 -2.09 3.63
C LEU A 118 -4.53 -1.91 3.91
N ALA A 119 -5.27 -3.00 4.08
CA ALA A 119 -6.67 -2.97 4.46
C ALA A 119 -6.88 -2.25 5.81
N LEU A 120 -6.07 -2.60 6.81
CA LEU A 120 -6.13 -2.01 8.15
C LEU A 120 -5.84 -0.51 8.14
N LEU A 121 -4.77 -0.06 7.45
CA LEU A 121 -4.42 1.35 7.33
C LEU A 121 -5.52 2.15 6.65
N ILE A 122 -6.09 1.64 5.55
CA ILE A 122 -7.19 2.29 4.84
C ILE A 122 -8.42 2.40 5.74
N VAL A 123 -8.86 1.32 6.38
CA VAL A 123 -10.03 1.36 7.28
C VAL A 123 -9.78 2.29 8.46
N ALA A 124 -8.61 2.20 9.10
CA ALA A 124 -8.22 3.04 10.23
C ALA A 124 -8.28 4.53 9.86
N ALA A 125 -7.84 4.91 8.65
CA ALA A 125 -7.95 6.28 8.16
C ALA A 125 -9.39 6.81 8.22
N PHE A 126 -10.39 5.99 7.87
CA PHE A 126 -11.80 6.40 7.85
C PHE A 126 -12.48 6.34 9.23
N VAL A 127 -12.01 5.45 10.11
CA VAL A 127 -12.38 5.46 11.54
C VAL A 127 -12.00 6.80 12.17
N VAL A 128 -10.77 7.27 11.91
CA VAL A 128 -10.28 8.55 12.46
C VAL A 128 -10.54 9.77 11.58
N ARG A 129 -11.41 9.70 10.57
CA ARG A 129 -11.62 10.77 9.55
C ARG A 129 -11.90 12.17 10.11
N LYS A 130 -12.45 12.26 11.32
CA LYS A 130 -12.70 13.56 12.00
C LYS A 130 -11.39 14.26 12.41
N ARG A 131 -10.32 13.50 12.65
CA ARG A 131 -8.95 13.96 12.92
C ARG A 131 -8.18 14.04 11.60
N ARG A 132 -8.37 15.13 10.86
CA ARG A 132 -7.92 15.29 9.45
C ARG A 132 -6.44 14.94 9.21
N LYS A 133 -5.53 15.40 10.08
CA LYS A 133 -4.10 15.10 9.97
C LYS A 133 -3.82 13.61 10.14
N LEU A 134 -4.45 12.98 11.15
CA LEU A 134 -4.28 11.56 11.42
C LEU A 134 -4.88 10.70 10.31
N HIS A 135 -6.05 11.08 9.78
CA HIS A 135 -6.65 10.48 8.60
C HIS A 135 -5.69 10.47 7.40
N GLY A 136 -5.11 11.64 7.10
CA GLY A 136 -4.10 11.75 6.05
C GLY A 136 -2.88 10.87 6.31
N SER A 137 -2.38 10.84 7.56
CA SER A 137 -1.21 10.03 7.91
C SER A 137 -1.43 8.53 7.74
N PHE A 138 -2.63 8.00 8.01
CA PHE A 138 -2.93 6.59 7.76
C PHE A 138 -2.94 6.27 6.26
N LEU A 139 -3.53 7.14 5.43
CA LEU A 139 -3.49 6.96 3.98
C LEU A 139 -2.07 7.08 3.43
N MET A 140 -1.25 7.97 3.97
CA MET A 140 0.18 8.05 3.63
C MET A 140 0.95 6.80 4.05
N GLY A 141 0.51 6.09 5.08
CA GLY A 141 1.05 4.77 5.44
C GLY A 141 0.96 3.77 4.29
N SER A 142 -0.14 3.78 3.51
CA SER A 142 -0.25 2.93 2.31
C SER A 142 0.80 3.26 1.24
N VAL A 143 1.15 4.55 1.09
CA VAL A 143 2.20 4.98 0.16
C VAL A 143 3.56 4.46 0.60
N LEU A 144 3.84 4.47 1.91
CA LEU A 144 5.10 3.93 2.44
C LEU A 144 5.19 2.41 2.26
N LEU A 145 4.08 1.67 2.39
CA LEU A 145 4.06 0.25 2.05
C LEU A 145 4.41 0.01 0.57
N PHE A 146 3.84 0.81 -0.34
CA PHE A 146 4.15 0.67 -1.77
C PHE A 146 5.58 1.05 -2.09
N PHE A 147 6.09 2.09 -1.43
CA PHE A 147 7.47 2.51 -1.55
C PHE A 147 8.43 1.40 -1.15
N GLY A 148 8.21 0.71 -0.03
CA GLY A 148 9.12 -0.35 0.43
C GLY A 148 9.20 -1.52 -0.55
N ILE A 149 8.06 -1.99 -1.05
CA ILE A 149 8.02 -3.06 -2.06
C ILE A 149 8.69 -2.60 -3.37
N ALA A 150 8.34 -1.42 -3.86
CA ALA A 150 8.93 -0.89 -5.09
C ALA A 150 10.44 -0.68 -4.96
N LEU A 151 10.91 -0.19 -3.81
CA LEU A 151 12.31 0.01 -3.52
C LEU A 151 13.05 -1.33 -3.51
N PHE A 152 12.50 -2.35 -2.85
CA PHE A 152 13.08 -3.69 -2.85
C PHE A 152 13.31 -4.21 -4.28
N PHE A 153 12.28 -4.17 -5.13
CA PHE A 153 12.40 -4.61 -6.52
C PHE A 153 13.36 -3.74 -7.35
N THR A 154 13.45 -2.43 -7.04
CA THR A 154 14.43 -1.53 -7.67
C THR A 154 15.86 -1.91 -7.31
N LEU A 155 16.12 -2.19 -6.03
CA LEU A 155 17.45 -2.55 -5.54
C LEU A 155 17.95 -3.84 -6.20
N ILE A 156 17.14 -4.90 -6.18
CA ILE A 156 17.54 -6.19 -6.76
C ILE A 156 17.65 -6.18 -8.29
N SER A 157 17.08 -5.18 -8.96
CA SER A 157 17.12 -5.04 -10.41
C SER A 157 18.29 -4.16 -10.89
N PHE A 158 18.59 -3.07 -10.19
CA PHE A 158 19.46 -2.00 -10.72
C PHE A 158 20.63 -1.63 -9.83
N ALA A 159 20.59 -1.88 -8.53
CA ALA A 159 21.65 -1.44 -7.62
C ALA A 159 22.75 -2.52 -7.54
N PRO A 160 23.99 -2.28 -8.03
CA PRO A 160 25.01 -3.33 -8.11
C PRO A 160 25.29 -4.12 -6.81
N PRO A 161 25.27 -3.51 -5.61
CA PRO A 161 25.43 -4.24 -4.36
C PRO A 161 24.30 -5.25 -4.04
N PHE A 162 23.11 -5.04 -4.62
CA PHE A 162 21.89 -5.81 -4.33
C PHE A 162 21.40 -6.63 -5.51
N LYS A 163 21.94 -6.37 -6.71
CA LYS A 163 21.47 -6.97 -7.96
C LYS A 163 21.62 -8.50 -7.93
N ILE A 164 20.55 -9.21 -8.28
CA ILE A 164 20.52 -10.67 -8.35
C ILE A 164 20.72 -11.07 -9.81
N GLU A 165 21.80 -11.81 -10.09
CA GLU A 165 22.21 -12.22 -11.44
C GLU A 165 22.22 -13.75 -11.61
N GLY A 166 22.20 -14.47 -10.49
CA GLY A 166 22.27 -15.93 -10.46
C GLY A 166 22.18 -16.49 -9.03
N PRO A 167 22.22 -17.82 -8.87
CA PRO A 167 22.15 -18.47 -7.55
C PRO A 167 23.25 -18.00 -6.58
N GLU A 168 24.44 -17.69 -7.08
CA GLU A 168 25.59 -17.22 -6.30
C GLU A 168 25.37 -15.82 -5.69
N THR A 169 24.45 -15.04 -6.25
CA THR A 169 24.09 -13.70 -5.76
C THR A 169 22.75 -13.67 -5.03
N PHE A 170 22.10 -14.82 -4.81
CA PHE A 170 20.77 -14.90 -4.19
C PHE A 170 20.72 -14.38 -2.75
N TYR A 171 21.84 -14.47 -2.00
CA TYR A 171 21.95 -13.88 -0.65
C TYR A 171 21.67 -12.36 -0.61
N ARG A 172 21.83 -11.67 -1.76
CA ARG A 172 21.53 -10.25 -1.90
C ARG A 172 20.04 -9.95 -1.78
N PHE A 173 19.16 -10.94 -1.97
CA PHE A 173 17.72 -10.82 -1.74
C PHE A 173 17.43 -10.38 -0.30
N ALA A 174 17.92 -11.13 0.69
CA ALA A 174 17.73 -10.78 2.10
C ALA A 174 18.38 -9.44 2.46
N THR A 175 19.56 -9.17 1.89
CA THR A 175 20.29 -7.91 2.11
C THR A 175 19.52 -6.69 1.55
N ALA A 176 18.90 -6.84 0.38
CA ALA A 176 18.05 -5.83 -0.24
C ALA A 176 16.76 -5.60 0.57
N GLY A 177 16.15 -6.68 1.09
CA GLY A 177 15.01 -6.61 1.99
C GLY A 177 15.33 -5.80 3.24
N MET A 178 16.42 -6.13 3.93
CA MET A 178 16.89 -5.41 5.11
C MET A 178 17.16 -3.92 4.81
N ALA A 179 17.81 -3.61 3.68
CA ALA A 179 18.06 -2.23 3.26
C ALA A 179 16.74 -1.47 3.02
N GLY A 180 15.77 -2.08 2.34
CA GLY A 180 14.44 -1.52 2.12
C GLY A 180 13.71 -1.24 3.44
N ASN A 181 13.79 -2.16 4.39
CA ASN A 181 13.16 -2.05 5.71
C ASN A 181 13.74 -0.89 6.51
N ILE A 182 15.07 -0.75 6.53
CA ILE A 182 15.75 0.38 7.18
C ILE A 182 15.28 1.71 6.57
N VAL A 183 15.24 1.82 5.24
CA VAL A 183 14.80 3.06 4.57
C VAL A 183 13.35 3.38 4.94
N CYS A 184 12.44 2.40 4.89
CA CYS A 184 11.03 2.62 5.23
C CYS A 184 10.85 3.03 6.69
N PHE A 185 11.58 2.39 7.60
CA PHE A 185 11.58 2.74 9.02
C PHE A 185 12.09 4.17 9.25
N LEU A 186 13.17 4.58 8.59
CA LEU A 186 13.71 5.94 8.68
C LEU A 186 12.74 7.00 8.12
N ILE A 187 12.06 6.72 7.01
CA ILE A 187 11.00 7.60 6.48
C ILE A 187 9.85 7.70 7.49
N GLY A 188 9.41 6.57 8.05
CA GLY A 188 8.38 6.53 9.09
C GLY A 188 8.75 7.38 10.32
N LEU A 189 9.98 7.23 10.82
CA LEU A 189 10.53 8.05 11.91
C LEU A 189 10.57 9.53 11.55
N ALA A 190 11.02 9.88 10.35
CA ALA A 190 11.09 11.28 9.92
C ALA A 190 9.70 11.93 9.91
N PHE A 191 8.67 11.25 9.40
CA PHE A 191 7.29 11.74 9.44
C PHE A 191 6.74 11.80 10.87
N PHE A 192 7.08 10.85 11.73
CA PHE A 192 6.70 10.85 13.13
C PHE A 192 7.32 12.03 13.88
N PHE A 193 8.63 12.24 13.81
CA PHE A 193 9.26 13.36 14.51
C PHE A 193 8.84 14.73 13.98
N ARG A 194 8.51 14.84 12.69
CA ARG A 194 7.97 16.07 12.10
C ARG A 194 6.62 16.47 12.71
N ASP A 195 5.74 15.52 13.02
CA ASP A 195 4.45 15.76 13.68
C ASP A 195 4.11 14.61 14.63
N TRP A 196 4.76 14.55 15.80
CA TRP A 196 4.68 13.41 16.72
C TRP A 196 3.26 13.07 17.18
N ARG A 197 2.34 14.06 17.15
CA ARG A 197 0.94 13.88 17.53
C ARG A 197 0.12 13.18 16.45
N ASN A 198 0.49 13.32 15.18
CA ASN A 198 -0.32 12.85 14.05
C ASN A 198 0.43 11.91 13.08
N GLY A 199 1.76 11.87 13.12
CA GLY A 199 2.62 11.15 12.19
C GLY A 199 2.96 9.71 12.62
N TRP A 200 2.49 9.26 13.78
CA TRP A 200 2.73 7.89 14.24
C TRP A 200 2.19 6.79 13.31
N PRO A 201 1.12 6.98 12.50
CA PRO A 201 0.75 5.97 11.52
C PRO A 201 1.82 5.72 10.46
N MET A 202 2.65 6.72 10.13
CA MET A 202 3.80 6.54 9.24
C MET A 202 4.89 5.69 9.89
N LEU A 203 5.13 5.88 11.19
CA LEU A 203 6.05 5.04 11.94
C LEU A 203 5.54 3.59 12.00
N ILE A 204 4.24 3.39 12.23
CA ILE A 204 3.65 2.05 12.13
C ILE A 204 3.92 1.45 10.76
N ALA A 205 3.61 2.15 9.67
CA ALA A 205 3.86 1.64 8.32
C ALA A 205 5.34 1.30 8.07
N GLY A 206 6.28 2.06 8.62
CA GLY A 206 7.71 1.74 8.57
C GLY A 206 8.11 0.51 9.41
N VAL A 207 7.41 0.22 10.51
CA VAL A 207 7.63 -0.93 11.39
C VAL A 207 7.00 -2.22 10.86
N LEU A 208 5.97 -2.13 10.02
CA LEU A 208 5.29 -3.31 9.48
C LEU A 208 6.22 -4.23 8.67
N PHE A 209 7.20 -3.68 7.96
CA PHE A 209 8.18 -4.50 7.24
C PHE A 209 9.06 -5.38 8.14
N PRO A 210 9.82 -4.84 9.13
CA PRO A 210 10.58 -5.68 10.03
C PRO A 210 9.68 -6.57 10.91
N LEU A 211 8.42 -6.17 11.16
CA LEU A 211 7.44 -7.05 11.80
C LEU A 211 7.11 -8.27 10.92
N ASN A 212 6.91 -8.07 9.62
CA ASN A 212 6.68 -9.17 8.68
C ASN A 212 7.90 -10.09 8.57
N ASP A 213 9.11 -9.55 8.52
CA ASP A 213 10.33 -10.36 8.57
C ASP A 213 10.40 -11.20 9.85
N PHE A 214 10.08 -10.60 11.00
CA PHE A 214 10.04 -11.31 12.27
C PHE A 214 9.00 -12.44 12.29
N VAL A 215 7.78 -12.15 11.82
CA VAL A 215 6.71 -13.16 11.69
C VAL A 215 7.13 -14.27 10.72
N GLY A 216 7.77 -13.91 9.60
CA GLY A 216 8.30 -14.87 8.64
C GLY A 216 9.35 -15.78 9.25
N GLY A 217 10.33 -15.22 9.98
CA GLY A 217 11.33 -16.01 10.69
C GLY A 217 10.73 -16.94 11.76
N LEU A 218 9.69 -16.49 12.46
CA LEU A 218 8.98 -17.34 13.42
C LEU A 218 8.27 -18.51 12.74
N LEU A 219 7.58 -18.25 11.63
CA LEU A 219 6.88 -19.30 10.87
C LEU A 219 7.87 -20.27 10.22
N ASP A 220 8.99 -19.77 9.70
CA ASP A 220 10.06 -20.58 9.12
C ASP A 220 10.69 -21.50 10.17
N SER A 221 10.95 -20.99 11.39
CA SER A 221 11.48 -21.81 12.50
C SER A 221 10.56 -22.95 12.97
N GLN A 222 9.30 -22.95 12.52
CA GLN A 222 8.28 -23.94 12.83
C GLN A 222 7.84 -24.73 11.58
N ASP A 223 8.55 -24.59 10.45
CA ASP A 223 8.22 -25.21 9.15
C ASP A 223 6.80 -24.86 8.63
N LEU A 224 6.30 -23.67 8.96
CA LEU A 224 4.93 -23.22 8.65
C LEU A 224 4.80 -22.41 7.35
N ILE A 225 5.92 -22.04 6.71
CA ILE A 225 5.89 -21.30 5.42
C ILE A 225 5.20 -22.12 4.33
N GLY A 226 5.60 -23.39 4.15
CA GLY A 226 4.98 -24.30 3.18
C GLY A 226 3.47 -24.50 3.42
N PRO A 227 3.04 -24.86 4.64
CA PRO A 227 1.62 -24.92 5.00
C PRO A 227 0.84 -23.62 4.72
N LEU A 228 1.42 -22.46 5.02
CA LEU A 228 0.82 -21.17 4.72
C LEU A 228 0.66 -20.97 3.20
N THR A 229 1.72 -21.22 2.43
CA THR A 229 1.68 -21.11 0.96
C THR A 229 0.61 -22.03 0.39
N MET A 230 0.49 -23.28 0.87
CA MET A 230 -0.56 -24.21 0.44
C MET A 230 -1.97 -23.71 0.81
N ALA A 231 -2.15 -23.22 2.03
CA ALA A 231 -3.43 -22.68 2.48
C ALA A 231 -3.87 -21.50 1.61
N VAL A 232 -2.96 -20.56 1.32
CA VAL A 232 -3.23 -19.41 0.46
C VAL A 232 -3.47 -19.83 -0.99
N ALA A 233 -2.68 -20.76 -1.53
CA ALA A 233 -2.83 -21.28 -2.89
C ALA A 233 -4.17 -22.01 -3.10
N SER A 234 -4.71 -22.65 -2.04
CA SER A 234 -5.98 -23.36 -2.09
C SER A 234 -7.21 -22.44 -2.22
N LEU A 235 -7.06 -21.15 -1.91
CA LEU A 235 -8.15 -20.18 -1.99
C LEU A 235 -8.61 -20.01 -3.44
N ASN A 236 -9.91 -19.87 -3.65
CA ASN A 236 -10.46 -19.57 -4.97
C ASN A 236 -10.17 -18.11 -5.34
N GLN A 237 -9.47 -17.88 -6.46
CA GLN A 237 -9.05 -16.55 -6.91
C GLN A 237 -10.23 -15.56 -7.12
N PRO A 238 -11.25 -15.86 -7.94
CA PRO A 238 -12.43 -14.99 -8.08
C PRO A 238 -13.13 -14.66 -6.75
N LEU A 239 -13.34 -15.65 -5.89
CA LEU A 239 -13.99 -15.45 -4.59
C LEU A 239 -13.11 -14.65 -3.63
N THR A 240 -11.79 -14.83 -3.67
CA THR A 240 -10.85 -14.03 -2.86
C THR A 240 -10.92 -12.56 -3.27
N TYR A 241 -10.90 -12.29 -4.58
CA TYR A 241 -11.01 -10.94 -5.11
C TYR A 241 -12.36 -10.29 -4.73
N ALA A 242 -13.48 -10.95 -5.07
CA ALA A 242 -14.81 -10.42 -4.80
C ALA A 242 -15.09 -10.29 -3.29
N GLY A 243 -14.73 -11.30 -2.51
CA GLY A 243 -14.91 -11.31 -1.05
C GLY A 243 -14.11 -10.20 -0.38
N THR A 244 -12.83 -10.04 -0.72
CA THR A 244 -11.98 -8.96 -0.17
C THR A 244 -12.52 -7.58 -0.53
N PHE A 245 -12.96 -7.40 -1.77
CA PHE A 245 -13.59 -6.16 -2.22
C PHE A 245 -14.85 -5.84 -1.38
N LEU A 246 -15.76 -6.80 -1.24
CA LEU A 246 -17.02 -6.60 -0.51
C LEU A 246 -16.78 -6.36 0.99
N VAL A 247 -15.86 -7.10 1.60
CA VAL A 247 -15.51 -6.93 3.02
C VAL A 247 -14.94 -5.53 3.27
N LEU A 248 -13.98 -5.07 2.45
CA LEU A 248 -13.40 -3.74 2.65
C LEU A 248 -14.42 -2.62 2.36
N LEU A 249 -15.24 -2.77 1.32
CA LEU A 249 -16.30 -1.82 1.02
C LEU A 249 -17.29 -1.71 2.20
N ALA A 250 -17.73 -2.85 2.73
CA ALA A 250 -18.62 -2.90 3.89
C ALA A 250 -17.97 -2.24 5.12
N ALA A 251 -16.70 -2.54 5.40
CA ALA A 251 -15.96 -1.92 6.50
C ALA A 251 -15.86 -0.40 6.36
N LEU A 252 -15.56 0.10 5.16
CA LEU A 252 -15.50 1.54 4.87
C LEU A 252 -16.88 2.21 5.04
N LEU A 253 -17.95 1.59 4.53
CA LEU A 253 -19.31 2.09 4.70
C LEU A 253 -19.73 2.12 6.17
N ALA A 254 -19.36 1.09 6.94
CA ALA A 254 -19.63 0.98 8.38
C ALA A 254 -19.00 2.12 9.20
N THR A 255 -17.90 2.73 8.73
CA THR A 255 -17.35 3.93 9.37
C THR A 255 -18.33 5.12 9.33
N GLY A 256 -19.35 5.09 8.48
CA GLY A 256 -20.31 6.18 8.30
C GLY A 256 -19.76 7.31 7.43
N VAL A 257 -18.86 7.01 6.49
CA VAL A 257 -18.27 7.98 5.56
C VAL A 257 -19.32 8.75 4.74
N LEU A 258 -20.50 8.16 4.54
CA LEU A 258 -21.64 8.81 3.85
C LEU A 258 -22.58 9.62 4.79
N ARG A 259 -22.60 9.34 6.11
CA ARG A 259 -23.61 9.87 7.06
C ARG A 259 -23.55 11.39 7.32
N GLY A 260 -22.50 12.08 6.86
CA GLY A 260 -22.32 13.52 7.07
C GLY A 260 -22.73 14.42 5.91
N ARG A 261 -23.20 13.86 4.79
CA ARG A 261 -23.51 14.62 3.56
C ARG A 261 -24.99 14.87 3.31
N THR A 262 -25.87 14.26 4.08
CA THR A 262 -27.33 14.34 3.92
C THR A 262 -27.98 15.47 4.72
N ARG A 263 -27.20 16.34 5.39
CA ARG A 263 -27.77 17.57 5.96
C ARG A 263 -27.91 18.62 4.86
N PRO A 264 -29.13 19.00 4.44
CA PRO A 264 -29.31 20.14 3.57
C PRO A 264 -28.70 21.37 4.26
N GLU A 265 -27.96 22.18 3.50
CA GLU A 265 -27.59 23.52 3.95
C GLU A 265 -28.88 24.23 4.35
N ARG A 266 -28.99 24.57 5.64
CA ARG A 266 -30.04 25.50 6.06
C ARG A 266 -29.71 26.81 5.36
N ILE A 267 -30.42 27.12 4.29
CA ILE A 267 -30.44 28.46 3.72
C ILE A 267 -30.81 29.38 4.89
N PRO A 268 -29.93 30.30 5.30
CA PRO A 268 -30.31 31.28 6.30
C PRO A 268 -31.45 32.09 5.67
N VAL A 269 -32.64 31.94 6.24
CA VAL A 269 -33.75 32.86 5.99
C VAL A 269 -33.20 34.22 6.44
N GLN A 270 -32.81 35.06 5.48
CA GLN A 270 -32.57 36.46 5.75
C GLN A 270 -33.92 37.01 6.21
N GLY A 271 -33.99 37.26 7.52
CA GLY A 271 -35.17 37.81 8.18
C GLY A 271 -35.50 39.18 7.62
N ALA A 272 -36.81 39.41 7.55
CA ALA A 272 -37.54 40.59 7.11
C ALA A 272 -37.13 41.89 7.81
#